data_AF-A0A2Z6N4J1-F1
#
_entry.id   AF-A0A2Z6N4J1-F1
#
_cell.length_a   1.000
_cell.length_b   1.000
_cell.length_c   1.000
_cell.angle_alpha   90.00
_cell.angle_beta   90.00
_cell.angle_gamma   90.00
#
_symmetry.space_group_name_H-M   'P 1'
#
loop_
_entity.id
_entity.type
_entity.pdbx_description
1 polymer ?
#
loop_
_entity_poly.entity_id
_entity_poly.type
_entity_poly.pdbx_seq_one_letter_code
_entity_poly.pdbx_strand_id
1 'polypeptide(L)'
;MYNLTVVLYALFAVHNIDNELEDSSWMHGVVRTSLTLCSSVYILTSFFGFLLFGDDTLDDVLANFDTNLGLPFGSALNDAVRFSYAAHLVLVFPVVFYALRVNIDGLIFSSSRRPLIVDNFRFASITIALVGSIFIGANSIPSIWDIFQFTGATASVCVGFIFPAAITLRDHYNIATKTDKILSVLMIVLAVLSNAVAIYSDAYSLINKNKT
;
A
#
# COMPACT_ATOMS: atom_id res chain seq x y z
N MET A 1 16.15 -25.75 -5.46
CA MET A 1 14.72 -25.50 -5.67
C MET A 1 14.41 -24.13 -5.09
N TYR A 2 14.98 -23.08 -5.70
CA TYR A 2 14.74 -21.70 -5.30
C TYR A 2 13.36 -21.33 -5.84
N ASN A 3 12.34 -21.66 -5.05
CA ASN A 3 10.96 -21.51 -5.43
C ASN A 3 10.67 -20.04 -5.75
N LEU A 4 9.93 -19.84 -6.83
CA LEU A 4 9.30 -18.58 -7.23
C LEU A 4 8.58 -17.84 -6.08
N THR A 5 8.28 -18.54 -4.98
CA THR A 5 7.84 -17.96 -3.71
C THR A 5 8.81 -16.89 -3.18
N VAL A 6 10.13 -17.05 -3.31
CA VAL A 6 11.14 -16.04 -2.93
C VAL A 6 11.06 -14.78 -3.79
N VAL A 7 10.73 -14.94 -5.07
CA VAL A 7 10.53 -13.82 -6.00
C VAL A 7 9.23 -13.08 -5.68
N LEU A 8 8.20 -13.76 -5.18
CA LEU A 8 6.96 -13.16 -4.65
C LEU A 8 7.14 -12.43 -3.31
N TYR A 9 8.15 -12.80 -2.51
CA TYR A 9 8.44 -12.16 -1.22
C TYR A 9 9.12 -10.78 -1.35
N ALA A 10 9.60 -10.41 -2.55
CA ALA A 10 10.40 -9.21 -2.79
C ALA A 10 9.56 -7.94 -2.92
N LEU A 11 9.03 -7.44 -1.80
CA LEU A 11 8.59 -6.05 -1.66
C LEU A 11 9.77 -5.19 -1.18
N PHE A 12 9.77 -3.91 -1.53
CA PHE A 12 10.80 -2.87 -1.29
C PHE A 12 11.48 -2.90 0.10
N ALA A 13 10.80 -3.42 1.12
CA ALA A 13 11.31 -3.53 2.49
C ALA A 13 12.15 -4.79 2.77
N VAL A 14 11.92 -5.92 2.10
CA VAL A 14 12.58 -7.19 2.46
C VAL A 14 14.09 -7.14 2.25
N HIS A 15 14.57 -6.50 1.18
CA HIS A 15 16.00 -6.35 0.97
C HIS A 15 16.68 -5.47 2.04
N ASN A 16 16.00 -4.42 2.51
CA ASN A 16 16.52 -3.61 3.61
C ASN A 16 16.51 -4.40 4.93
N ILE A 17 15.45 -5.16 5.22
CA ILE A 17 15.38 -5.99 6.43
C ILE A 17 16.45 -7.09 6.36
N ASP A 18 16.70 -7.68 5.19
CA ASP A 18 17.73 -8.71 5.01
C ASP A 18 19.13 -8.18 5.32
N ASN A 19 19.42 -6.97 4.83
CA ASN A 19 20.68 -6.30 5.06
C ASN A 19 20.90 -5.91 6.54
N GLU A 20 19.84 -5.77 7.32
CA GLU A 20 19.89 -5.45 8.76
C GLU A 20 19.89 -6.71 9.65
N LEU A 21 19.56 -7.88 9.11
CA LEU A 21 19.61 -9.13 9.86
C LEU A 21 21.05 -9.66 9.94
N GLU A 22 21.46 -10.09 11.13
CA GLU A 22 22.75 -10.77 11.33
C GLU A 22 22.81 -12.12 10.58
N ASP A 23 21.67 -12.82 10.47
CA ASP A 23 21.53 -14.06 9.72
C ASP A 23 20.31 -13.99 8.77
N SER A 24 20.59 -13.92 7.46
CA SER A 24 19.59 -13.90 6.39
C SER A 24 18.71 -15.17 6.36
N SER A 25 19.18 -16.28 6.94
CA SER A 25 18.38 -17.53 6.99
C SER A 25 17.08 -17.37 7.80
N TRP A 26 16.99 -16.37 8.68
CA TRP A 26 15.82 -16.09 9.51
C TRP A 26 14.74 -15.29 8.78
N MET A 27 15.06 -14.73 7.61
CA MET A 27 14.15 -13.87 6.83
C MET A 27 12.77 -14.51 6.63
N HIS A 28 12.74 -15.79 6.25
CA HIS A 28 11.49 -16.51 6.02
C HIS A 28 10.63 -16.65 7.29
N GLY A 29 11.26 -16.86 8.45
CA GLY A 29 10.57 -16.94 9.73
C GLY A 29 9.97 -15.60 10.15
N VAL A 30 10.75 -14.52 10.00
CA VAL A 30 10.32 -13.15 10.30
C VAL A 30 9.15 -12.74 9.41
N VAL A 31 9.26 -12.90 8.09
CA VAL A 31 8.20 -12.55 7.14
C VAL A 31 6.92 -13.34 7.42
N ARG A 32 7.03 -14.65 7.66
CA ARG A 32 5.86 -15.50 7.95
C ARG A 32 5.17 -15.10 9.25
N THR A 33 5.94 -14.83 10.30
CA THR A 33 5.38 -14.43 11.60
C THR A 33 4.69 -13.07 11.50
N SER A 34 5.34 -12.09 10.88
CA SER A 34 4.78 -10.76 10.65
C SER A 34 3.50 -10.80 9.81
N LEU A 35 3.47 -11.60 8.73
CA LEU A 35 2.29 -11.76 7.90
C LEU A 35 1.14 -12.45 8.67
N THR A 36 1.45 -13.46 9.48
CA THR A 36 0.45 -14.17 10.29
C THR A 36 -0.15 -13.25 11.33
N LEU A 37 0.68 -12.48 12.03
CA LEU A 37 0.24 -11.50 13.01
C LEU A 37 -0.63 -10.42 12.36
N CYS A 38 -0.16 -9.82 11.26
CA CYS A 38 -0.89 -8.80 10.51
C CYS A 38 -2.25 -9.32 10.02
N SER A 39 -2.28 -10.53 9.44
CA SER A 39 -3.52 -11.16 8.98
C SER A 39 -4.49 -11.43 10.12
N SER A 40 -3.99 -11.88 11.28
CA SER A 40 -4.84 -12.13 12.44
C SER A 40 -5.50 -10.85 12.96
N VAL A 41 -4.75 -9.75 13.01
CA VAL A 41 -5.26 -8.44 13.44
C VAL A 41 -6.34 -7.96 12.47
N TYR A 42 -6.11 -8.07 11.15
CA TYR A 42 -7.12 -7.72 10.16
C TYR A 42 -8.40 -8.55 10.30
N ILE A 43 -8.27 -9.88 10.38
CA ILE A 43 -9.43 -10.77 10.49
C ILE A 43 -10.23 -10.48 11.76
N LEU A 44 -9.56 -10.35 12.91
CA LEU A 44 -10.23 -10.04 14.17
C LEU A 44 -10.93 -8.68 14.12
N THR A 45 -10.27 -7.66 13.57
CA THR A 45 -10.84 -6.31 13.44
C THR A 45 -12.05 -6.31 12.54
N SER A 46 -12.00 -6.96 11.38
CA SER A 46 -13.13 -7.08 10.46
C SER A 46 -14.28 -7.89 11.07
N PHE A 47 -13.98 -8.99 11.75
CA PHE A 47 -14.99 -9.84 12.38
C PHE A 47 -15.76 -9.07 13.48
N PHE A 48 -15.05 -8.43 14.40
CA PHE A 48 -15.69 -7.66 15.47
C PHE A 48 -16.35 -6.38 14.95
N GLY A 49 -15.76 -5.71 13.96
CA GLY A 49 -16.38 -4.56 13.30
C GLY A 49 -17.72 -4.91 12.67
N PHE A 50 -17.78 -6.03 11.93
CA PHE A 50 -19.02 -6.52 11.33
C PHE A 50 -20.05 -6.92 12.40
N LEU A 51 -19.64 -7.57 13.50
CA LEU A 51 -20.58 -7.89 14.58
C LEU A 51 -21.14 -6.65 15.29
N LEU A 52 -20.38 -5.55 15.32
CA LEU A 52 -20.78 -4.32 16.01
C LEU A 52 -21.70 -3.44 15.17
N PHE A 53 -21.42 -3.30 13.87
CA PHE A 53 -22.14 -2.39 12.98
C PHE A 53 -23.02 -3.09 11.94
N GLY A 54 -22.76 -4.37 11.64
CA GLY A 54 -23.49 -5.13 10.65
C GLY A 54 -23.53 -4.43 9.29
N ASP A 55 -24.73 -4.31 8.75
CA ASP A 55 -24.99 -3.67 7.45
C ASP A 55 -24.80 -2.14 7.48
N ASP A 56 -24.70 -1.52 8.66
CA ASP A 56 -24.49 -0.07 8.82
C ASP A 56 -23.00 0.33 8.87
N THR A 57 -22.09 -0.58 8.53
CA THR A 57 -20.63 -0.30 8.49
C THR A 57 -20.31 0.71 7.39
N LEU A 58 -19.66 1.83 7.73
CA LEU A 58 -19.25 2.86 6.80
C LEU A 58 -17.92 2.50 6.11
N ASP A 59 -17.67 3.13 4.94
CA ASP A 59 -16.41 3.01 4.20
C ASP A 59 -15.19 3.37 5.09
N ASP A 60 -15.36 4.34 6.00
CA ASP A 60 -14.45 4.61 7.12
C ASP A 60 -15.06 4.10 8.43
N VAL A 61 -14.62 2.94 8.88
CA VAL A 61 -15.13 2.30 10.11
C VAL A 61 -14.90 3.16 11.37
N LEU A 62 -13.92 4.08 11.36
CA LEU A 62 -13.74 4.99 12.50
C LEU A 62 -14.87 6.01 12.61
N ALA A 63 -15.51 6.36 11.49
CA ALA A 63 -16.67 7.25 11.50
C ALA A 63 -17.89 6.60 12.19
N ASN A 64 -18.01 5.26 12.17
CA ASN A 64 -19.08 4.57 12.89
C ASN A 64 -19.00 4.79 14.42
N PHE A 65 -17.79 4.95 14.97
CA PHE A 65 -17.57 5.17 16.41
C PHE A 65 -17.80 6.63 16.85
N ASP A 66 -18.05 7.56 15.93
CA ASP A 66 -18.41 8.95 16.27
C ASP A 66 -19.81 9.05 16.89
N THR A 67 -20.63 8.01 16.72
CA THR A 67 -21.94 7.91 17.34
C THR A 67 -21.87 7.31 18.74
N ASN A 68 -22.77 7.73 19.63
CA ASN A 68 -22.80 7.22 20.99
C ASN A 68 -23.39 5.81 21.02
N LEU A 69 -22.52 4.80 21.14
CA LEU A 69 -22.87 3.39 21.16
C LEU A 69 -23.55 2.93 22.47
N GLY A 70 -23.83 3.83 23.41
CA GLY A 70 -24.49 3.51 24.69
C GLY A 70 -23.62 2.68 25.65
N LEU A 71 -22.35 2.49 25.33
CA LEU A 71 -21.39 1.76 26.16
C LEU A 71 -20.83 2.67 27.27
N PRO A 72 -20.72 2.19 28.53
CA PRO A 72 -20.00 2.92 29.56
C PRO A 72 -18.54 3.10 29.12
N PHE A 73 -18.01 4.32 29.24
CA PHE A 73 -16.68 4.72 28.74
C PHE A 73 -16.49 4.73 27.21
N GLY A 74 -17.54 4.49 26.40
CA GLY A 74 -17.45 4.45 24.94
C GLY A 74 -16.91 5.74 24.30
N SER A 75 -17.39 6.90 24.77
CA SER A 75 -16.91 8.21 24.27
C SER A 75 -15.42 8.43 24.53
N ALA A 76 -14.93 8.08 25.72
CA ALA A 76 -13.52 8.26 26.08
C ALA A 76 -12.61 7.31 25.27
N LEU A 77 -13.06 6.07 25.03
CA LEU A 77 -12.35 5.12 24.17
C LEU A 77 -12.32 5.59 22.71
N ASN A 78 -13.44 6.10 22.18
CA ASN A 78 -13.49 6.66 20.83
C ASN A 78 -12.52 7.83 20.68
N ASP A 79 -12.55 8.79 21.61
CA ASP A 79 -11.64 9.95 21.57
C ASP A 79 -10.17 9.52 21.66
N ALA A 80 -9.86 8.52 22.49
CA ALA A 80 -8.51 7.97 22.61
C ALA A 80 -8.06 7.31 21.29
N VAL A 81 -8.90 6.49 20.66
CA VAL A 81 -8.61 5.88 19.35
C VAL A 81 -8.40 6.96 18.31
N ARG A 82 -9.27 7.98 18.27
CA ARG A 82 -9.19 9.08 17.31
C ARG A 82 -7.90 9.88 17.45
N PHE A 83 -7.57 10.25 18.67
CA PHE A 83 -6.33 10.95 18.96
C PHE A 83 -5.10 10.09 18.61
N SER A 84 -5.14 8.79 18.93
CA SER A 84 -4.03 7.87 18.65
C SER A 84 -3.75 7.74 17.16
N TYR A 85 -4.78 7.57 16.31
CA TYR A 85 -4.55 7.49 14.87
C TYR A 85 -4.14 8.85 14.29
N ALA A 86 -4.72 9.96 14.76
CA ALA A 86 -4.35 11.28 14.28
C ALA A 86 -2.88 11.59 14.59
N ALA A 87 -2.44 11.30 15.81
CA ALA A 87 -1.04 11.40 16.21
C ALA A 87 -0.15 10.48 15.36
N HIS A 88 -0.57 9.24 15.12
CA HIS A 88 0.15 8.30 14.24
C HIS A 88 0.29 8.86 12.81
N LEU A 89 -0.77 9.38 12.21
CA LEU A 89 -0.73 9.96 10.86
C LEU A 89 0.21 11.17 10.78
N VAL A 90 0.19 12.06 11.78
CA VAL A 90 1.10 13.22 11.85
C VAL A 90 2.56 12.78 11.93
N LEU A 91 2.86 11.67 12.62
CA LEU A 91 4.22 11.16 12.76
C LEU A 91 4.69 10.36 11.53
N VAL A 92 3.80 9.60 10.90
CA VAL A 92 4.15 8.75 9.74
C VAL A 92 4.24 9.57 8.46
N PHE A 93 3.41 10.60 8.30
CA PHE A 93 3.37 11.42 7.09
C PHE A 93 4.75 11.98 6.68
N PRO A 94 5.56 12.60 7.57
CA PRO A 94 6.88 13.10 7.22
C PRO A 94 7.83 12.02 6.67
N VAL A 95 7.78 10.82 7.24
CA VAL A 95 8.65 9.69 6.84
C VAL A 95 8.30 9.23 5.43
N VAL A 96 7.00 9.01 5.17
CA VAL A 96 6.52 8.59 3.85
C VAL A 96 6.73 9.69 2.82
N PHE A 97 6.43 10.94 3.18
CA PHE A 97 6.59 12.08 2.28
C PHE A 97 8.06 12.32 1.90
N TYR A 98 8.99 12.11 2.84
CA TYR A 98 10.41 12.16 2.56
C TYR A 98 10.83 11.11 1.54
N ALA A 99 10.42 9.85 1.74
CA ALA A 99 10.71 8.76 0.81
C ALA A 99 10.12 9.06 -0.58
N LEU A 100 8.87 9.52 -0.66
CA LEU A 100 8.23 9.93 -1.91
C LEU A 100 9.03 11.02 -2.62
N ARG A 101 9.45 12.06 -1.90
CA ARG A 101 10.22 13.18 -2.45
C ARG A 101 11.54 12.70 -3.06
N VAL A 102 12.28 11.85 -2.35
CA VAL A 102 13.57 11.33 -2.84
C VAL A 102 13.39 10.43 -4.06
N ASN A 103 12.35 9.57 -4.07
CA ASN A 103 12.04 8.73 -5.23
C ASN A 103 11.65 9.56 -6.46
N ILE A 104 10.84 10.61 -6.29
CA ILE A 104 10.45 11.51 -7.38
C ILE A 104 11.63 12.34 -7.88
N ASP A 105 12.49 12.82 -6.98
CA ASP A 105 13.72 13.51 -7.37
C ASP A 105 14.63 12.61 -8.22
N GLY A 106 14.84 11.36 -7.78
CA GLY A 106 15.62 10.37 -8.52
C GLY A 106 14.99 9.99 -9.86
N LEU A 107 13.66 9.95 -9.95
CA LEU A 107 12.94 9.63 -11.18
C LEU A 107 13.01 10.77 -12.22
N ILE A 108 12.81 12.02 -11.79
CA ILE A 108 12.76 13.19 -12.69
C ILE A 108 14.18 13.70 -13.01
N PHE A 109 15.09 13.67 -12.03
CA PHE A 109 16.43 14.25 -12.12
C PHE A 109 17.52 13.19 -11.99
N SER A 110 17.34 12.04 -12.65
CA SER A 110 18.27 10.89 -12.62
C SER A 110 19.73 11.24 -12.98
N SER A 111 19.93 12.33 -13.74
CA SER A 111 21.25 12.80 -14.19
C SER A 111 21.89 13.86 -13.29
N SER A 112 21.21 14.31 -12.24
CA SER A 112 21.75 15.38 -11.38
C SER A 112 22.75 14.83 -10.37
N ARG A 113 23.98 15.34 -10.42
CA ARG A 113 25.06 14.98 -9.48
C ARG A 113 24.92 15.61 -8.10
N ARG A 114 24.06 16.63 -7.94
CA ARG A 114 23.92 17.37 -6.67
C ARG A 114 22.86 16.73 -5.79
N PRO A 115 23.17 16.41 -4.51
CA PRO A 115 22.18 15.86 -3.60
C PRO A 115 21.07 16.88 -3.35
N LEU A 116 19.83 16.40 -3.26
CA LEU A 116 18.62 17.22 -3.14
C LEU A 116 18.68 18.22 -1.97
N ILE A 117 19.38 17.85 -0.89
CA ILE A 117 19.54 18.66 0.32
C ILE A 117 20.34 19.96 0.10
N VAL A 118 21.11 20.04 -0.98
CA VAL A 118 21.93 21.23 -1.32
C VAL A 118 21.20 22.16 -2.28
N ASP A 119 20.21 21.66 -3.03
CA ASP A 119 19.48 22.42 -4.04
C ASP A 119 18.12 22.86 -3.50
N ASN A 120 18.10 24.01 -2.82
CA ASN A 120 16.89 24.56 -2.20
C ASN A 120 15.77 24.83 -3.21
N PHE A 121 16.10 25.20 -4.46
CA PHE A 121 15.09 25.47 -5.48
C PHE A 121 14.42 24.17 -5.93
N ARG A 122 15.22 23.12 -6.21
CA ARG A 122 14.71 21.80 -6.56
C ARG A 122 13.89 21.19 -5.43
N PHE A 123 14.41 21.28 -4.20
CA PHE A 123 13.71 20.82 -3.01
C PHE A 123 12.35 21.52 -2.83
N ALA A 124 12.31 22.84 -2.94
CA ALA A 124 11.08 23.62 -2.81
C ALA A 124 10.09 23.28 -3.93
N SER A 125 10.54 23.23 -5.18
CA SER A 125 9.69 22.94 -6.34
C SER A 125 9.00 21.58 -6.24
N ILE A 126 9.77 20.51 -5.95
CA ILE A 126 9.21 19.15 -5.77
C ILE A 126 8.24 19.13 -4.58
N THR A 127 8.59 19.78 -3.47
CA THR A 127 7.73 19.82 -2.29
C THR A 127 6.41 20.52 -2.56
N ILE A 128 6.44 21.70 -3.20
CA ILE A 128 5.25 22.47 -3.55
C ILE A 128 4.37 21.65 -4.50
N ALA A 129 4.96 21.02 -5.51
CA ALA A 129 4.23 20.18 -6.46
C ALA A 129 3.56 18.97 -5.77
N LEU A 130 4.29 18.27 -4.90
CA LEU A 130 3.77 17.10 -4.18
C LEU A 130 2.68 17.49 -3.17
N VAL A 131 2.92 18.49 -2.31
CA VAL A 131 1.92 18.97 -1.35
C VAL A 131 0.69 19.51 -2.06
N GLY A 132 0.88 20.29 -3.15
CA GLY A 132 -0.22 20.79 -3.97
C GLY A 132 -1.06 19.67 -4.56
N SER A 133 -0.43 18.62 -5.10
CA SER A 133 -1.13 17.46 -5.66
C SER A 133 -1.91 16.67 -4.59
N ILE A 134 -1.31 16.44 -3.42
CA ILE A 134 -1.98 15.79 -2.29
C ILE A 134 -3.18 16.62 -1.82
N PHE A 135 -3.02 17.94 -1.70
CA PHE A 135 -4.08 18.84 -1.27
C PHE A 135 -5.25 18.85 -2.26
N ILE A 136 -4.98 18.92 -3.55
CA ILE A 136 -6.02 18.85 -4.59
C ILE A 136 -6.75 17.50 -4.51
N GLY A 137 -6.01 16.39 -4.40
CA GLY A 137 -6.59 15.06 -4.24
C GLY A 137 -7.49 14.94 -3.01
N ALA A 138 -7.03 15.43 -1.86
CA ALA A 138 -7.78 15.40 -0.60
C ALA A 138 -9.08 16.20 -0.64
N ASN A 139 -9.13 17.31 -1.40
CA ASN A 139 -10.37 18.10 -1.55
C ASN A 139 -11.31 17.53 -2.63
N SER A 140 -10.80 16.73 -3.57
CA SER A 140 -11.58 16.25 -4.71
C SER A 140 -12.25 14.90 -4.47
N ILE A 141 -11.74 14.10 -3.52
CA ILE A 141 -12.18 12.72 -3.29
C ILE A 141 -12.82 12.62 -1.91
N PRO A 142 -14.14 12.36 -1.82
CA PRO A 142 -14.87 12.36 -0.56
C PRO A 142 -14.62 11.11 0.30
N SER A 143 -14.14 10.01 -0.30
CA SER A 143 -13.87 8.76 0.40
C SER A 143 -12.42 8.29 0.20
N ILE A 144 -11.74 8.02 1.31
CA ILE A 144 -10.38 7.46 1.31
C ILE A 144 -10.38 6.04 0.70
N TRP A 145 -11.50 5.32 0.86
CA TRP A 145 -11.67 3.95 0.36
C TRP A 145 -11.49 3.86 -1.16
N ASP A 146 -12.02 4.83 -1.91
CA ASP A 146 -11.90 4.87 -3.37
C ASP A 146 -10.41 4.93 -3.78
N ILE A 147 -9.60 5.76 -3.11
CA ILE A 147 -8.16 5.87 -3.39
C ILE A 147 -7.45 4.56 -3.08
N PHE A 148 -7.81 3.88 -1.98
CA PHE A 148 -7.22 2.60 -1.60
C PHE A 148 -7.55 1.48 -2.57
N GLN A 149 -8.79 1.42 -3.08
CA GLN A 149 -9.19 0.44 -4.09
C GLN A 149 -8.38 0.63 -5.38
N PHE A 150 -8.35 1.85 -5.93
CA PHE A 150 -7.58 2.14 -7.14
C PHE A 150 -6.08 1.89 -6.96
N THR A 151 -5.51 2.30 -5.84
CA THR A 151 -4.08 2.10 -5.54
C THR A 151 -3.76 0.62 -5.37
N GLY A 152 -4.64 -0.14 -4.70
CA GLY A 152 -4.51 -1.58 -4.54
C GLY A 152 -4.61 -2.32 -5.87
N ALA A 153 -5.61 -1.99 -6.68
CA ALA A 153 -5.82 -2.59 -8.00
C ALA A 153 -4.71 -2.23 -9.01
N THR A 154 -3.94 -1.16 -8.80
CA THR A 154 -2.88 -0.75 -9.73
C THR A 154 -1.49 -1.00 -9.16
N ALA A 155 -1.05 -0.17 -8.22
CA ALA A 155 0.30 -0.17 -7.70
C ALA A 155 0.66 -1.47 -6.98
N SER A 156 -0.24 -1.98 -6.12
CA SER A 156 0.01 -3.23 -5.39
C SER A 156 0.16 -4.42 -6.34
N VAL A 157 -0.73 -4.53 -7.34
CA VAL A 157 -0.66 -5.66 -8.28
C VAL A 157 0.53 -5.55 -9.23
N CYS A 158 0.88 -4.34 -9.67
CA CYS A 158 2.08 -4.10 -10.45
C CYS A 158 3.35 -4.55 -9.70
N VAL A 159 3.49 -4.15 -8.44
CA VAL A 159 4.69 -4.47 -7.65
C VAL A 159 4.68 -5.92 -7.14
N GLY A 160 3.53 -6.44 -6.73
CA GLY A 160 3.40 -7.77 -6.11
C GLY A 160 3.35 -8.94 -7.10
N PHE A 161 2.85 -8.72 -8.32
CA PHE A 161 2.68 -9.81 -9.30
C PHE A 161 3.38 -9.55 -10.62
N ILE A 162 3.18 -8.37 -11.23
CA ILE A 162 3.67 -8.11 -12.58
C ILE A 162 5.19 -7.94 -12.60
N PHE A 163 5.74 -7.14 -11.70
CA PHE A 163 7.18 -6.85 -11.65
C PHE A 163 8.05 -8.09 -11.37
N PRO A 164 7.73 -8.94 -10.35
CA PRO A 164 8.51 -10.15 -10.10
C PRO A 164 8.40 -11.19 -11.22
N ALA A 165 7.22 -11.31 -11.84
CA ALA A 165 7.02 -12.15 -13.02
C ALA A 165 7.82 -11.65 -14.23
N ALA A 166 7.88 -10.33 -14.45
CA ALA A 166 8.67 -9.73 -15.52
C ALA A 166 10.18 -9.95 -15.32
N ILE A 167 10.68 -9.88 -14.08
CA ILE A 167 12.08 -10.22 -13.76
C ILE A 167 12.38 -11.67 -14.12
N THR A 168 11.49 -12.60 -13.73
CA THR A 168 11.65 -14.04 -14.02
C THR A 168 11.66 -14.33 -15.52
N LEU A 169 10.88 -13.58 -16.31
CA LEU A 169 10.87 -13.70 -17.77
C LEU A 169 12.11 -13.09 -18.43
N ARG A 170 12.66 -12.01 -17.86
CA ARG A 170 13.88 -11.34 -18.31
C ARG A 170 15.14 -11.95 -17.68
N ASP A 171 15.10 -13.25 -17.42
CA ASP A 171 16.23 -13.96 -16.84
C ASP A 171 17.35 -14.17 -17.88
N HIS A 172 18.38 -13.33 -17.78
CA HIS A 172 19.57 -13.37 -18.64
C HIS A 172 20.50 -14.55 -18.30
N TYR A 173 20.47 -15.03 -17.05
CA TYR A 173 21.34 -16.12 -16.59
C TYR A 173 20.72 -17.51 -16.76
N ASN A 174 19.47 -17.56 -17.25
CA ASN A 174 18.71 -18.78 -17.58
C ASN A 174 18.63 -19.79 -16.41
N ILE A 175 18.50 -19.25 -15.20
CA ILE A 175 18.28 -19.95 -13.94
C ILE A 175 16.83 -20.44 -13.84
N ALA A 176 15.88 -19.69 -14.43
CA ALA A 176 14.44 -19.97 -14.41
C ALA A 176 14.07 -21.16 -15.31
N THR A 177 13.32 -22.10 -14.74
CA THR A 177 12.85 -23.28 -15.48
C THR A 177 11.73 -22.92 -16.46
N LYS A 178 11.43 -23.82 -17.41
CA LYS A 178 10.29 -23.63 -18.34
C LYS A 178 8.96 -23.48 -17.58
N THR A 179 8.79 -24.20 -16.48
CA THR A 179 7.60 -24.10 -15.62
C THR A 179 7.50 -22.73 -14.96
N ASP A 180 8.62 -22.18 -14.45
CA ASP A 180 8.66 -20.85 -13.84
C ASP A 180 8.29 -19.75 -14.84
N LYS A 181 8.75 -19.89 -16.09
CA LYS A 181 8.40 -18.96 -17.17
C LYS A 181 6.91 -19.05 -17.53
N ILE A 182 6.35 -20.26 -17.64
CA ILE A 182 4.90 -20.46 -17.89
C ILE A 182 4.08 -19.85 -16.73
N LEU A 183 4.49 -20.09 -15.49
CA LEU A 183 3.79 -19.57 -14.31
C LEU A 183 3.87 -18.04 -14.25
N SER A 184 5.01 -17.45 -14.62
CA SER A 184 5.17 -16.00 -14.69
C SER A 184 4.26 -15.37 -15.75
N VAL A 185 4.13 -15.97 -16.94
CA VAL A 185 3.18 -15.50 -17.96
C VAL A 185 1.74 -15.58 -17.44
N LEU A 186 1.38 -16.70 -16.81
CA LEU A 186 0.06 -16.88 -16.23
C LEU A 186 -0.24 -15.84 -15.14
N MET A 187 0.72 -15.55 -14.26
CA MET A 187 0.60 -14.51 -13.24
C MET A 187 0.34 -13.12 -13.86
N ILE A 188 1.07 -12.74 -14.92
CA ILE A 188 0.87 -11.45 -15.59
C ILE A 188 -0.53 -11.39 -16.22
N VAL A 189 -0.96 -12.45 -16.92
CA VAL A 189 -2.29 -12.48 -17.56
C VAL A 189 -3.39 -12.36 -16.51
N LEU A 190 -3.33 -13.14 -15.43
CA LEU A 190 -4.30 -13.05 -14.34
C LEU A 190 -4.30 -11.68 -13.66
N ALA A 191 -3.13 -11.11 -13.39
CA ALA A 191 -2.99 -9.79 -12.79
C ALA A 191 -3.63 -8.70 -13.65
N VAL A 192 -3.34 -8.70 -14.97
CA VAL A 192 -3.90 -7.70 -15.90
C VAL A 192 -5.42 -7.83 -16.01
N LEU A 193 -5.94 -9.06 -16.15
CA LEU A 193 -7.38 -9.29 -16.25
C LEU A 193 -8.10 -8.91 -14.95
N SER A 194 -7.58 -9.33 -13.80
CA SER A 194 -8.15 -8.99 -12.49
C SER A 194 -8.15 -7.49 -12.25
N ASN A 195 -7.07 -6.79 -12.59
CA ASN A 195 -6.98 -5.34 -12.47
C ASN A 195 -7.96 -4.62 -13.38
N ALA A 196 -8.11 -5.07 -14.62
CA ALA A 196 -9.07 -4.47 -15.54
C ALA A 196 -10.51 -4.58 -14.99
N VAL A 197 -10.87 -5.73 -14.42
CA VAL A 197 -12.18 -5.93 -13.78
C VAL A 197 -12.33 -5.06 -12.53
N ALA A 198 -11.32 -5.00 -11.67
CA ALA A 198 -11.34 -4.20 -10.45
C ALA A 198 -11.50 -2.70 -10.76
N ILE A 199 -10.64 -2.15 -11.63
CA ILE A 199 -10.69 -0.75 -12.06
C ILE A 199 -12.03 -0.42 -12.71
N TYR A 200 -12.57 -1.31 -13.55
CA TYR A 200 -13.88 -1.12 -14.15
C TYR A 200 -14.99 -1.06 -13.09
N SER A 201 -14.96 -1.98 -12.12
CA SER A 201 -15.93 -2.04 -11.02
C SER A 201 -15.87 -0.77 -10.16
N ASP A 202 -14.67 -0.34 -9.77
CA ASP A 202 -14.46 0.83 -8.91
C ASP A 202 -14.87 2.12 -9.65
N ALA A 203 -14.50 2.25 -10.93
CA ALA A 203 -14.90 3.39 -11.76
C ALA A 203 -16.42 3.44 -11.97
N TYR A 204 -17.06 2.28 -12.19
CA TYR A 204 -18.51 2.21 -12.34
C TYR A 204 -19.22 2.61 -11.03
N SER A 205 -18.75 2.13 -9.89
CA SER A 205 -19.26 2.48 -8.56
C SER A 205 -19.18 3.99 -8.31
N LEU A 206 -18.03 4.60 -8.59
CA LEU A 206 -17.81 6.05 -8.46
C LEU A 206 -18.74 6.87 -9.36
N ILE A 207 -18.90 6.48 -10.62
CA ILE A 207 -19.78 7.19 -11.57
C ILE A 207 -21.24 7.10 -11.11
N ASN A 208 -21.66 5.95 -10.58
CA ASN A 208 -23.03 5.76 -10.15
C ASN A 208 -23.33 6.47 -8.81
N LYS A 209 -22.38 6.49 -7.86
CA LYS A 209 -22.47 7.28 -6.62
C LYS A 209 -22.68 8.77 -6.90
N ASN A 210 -22.04 9.32 -7.94
CA ASN A 210 -22.19 10.74 -8.33
C ASN A 210 -23.53 11.07 -9.03
N LYS A 211 -24.33 10.08 -9.43
CA LYS A 211 -25.62 10.29 -10.12
C LYS A 211 -26.83 10.29 -9.18
N THR A 212 -26.67 9.75 -7.99
CA THR A 212 -27.65 9.73 -6.89
C THR A 212 -27.42 10.88 -5.94
#